data_AF-B9E5Z5-F1
#
_entry.id   AF-B9E5Z5-F1
#
_cell.length_a   1.000
_cell.length_b   1.000
_cell.length_c   1.000
_cell.angle_alpha   90.00
_cell.angle_beta   90.00
_cell.angle_gamma   90.00
#
_symmetry.space_group_name_H-M   'P 1'
#
loop_
_entity.id
_entity.type
_entity.pdbx_description
1 polymer ?
#
loop_
_entity_poly.entity_id
_entity_poly.type
_entity_poly.pdbx_seq_one_letter_code
_entity_poly.pdbx_strand_id
1 'polypeptide(L)'
;MIKGVDISNLNGSIDINKIKNAGHNFLIAKATEGSTFIDKFYNANIAKAKALGFITGAYHFARFTTIAKAIQEANFFKQIAAGVKPDFVILDFEQQCSGDMTEACLAFLEIVSSIAPALIYCNPSYIKAYLNSSITKYPLWVAHYGVSSPSTVLWPDYAMWQYTEKGQIPGISGYLDLNYMSEAFYNSISTGEPVKPNPLVEQIKALQYNLNIDYNAGLVIDGIAGPATMAALKGIQDIIVKGHKSHVVLWIQQKLEQYEYLKENSYTQMLYDEPTFQAVTELQKNWERPTDGVLKIETWNIFLNN
;
A
#
# COMPACT_ATOMS: atom_id res chain seq x y z
N MET A 1 13.17 3.88 8.71
CA MET A 1 13.24 3.35 7.31
C MET A 1 14.38 2.35 7.20
N ILE A 2 14.10 1.14 6.71
CA ILE A 2 15.08 0.06 6.58
C ILE A 2 15.74 0.15 5.20
N LYS A 3 17.06 -0.06 5.10
CA LYS A 3 17.79 -0.04 3.82
C LYS A 3 17.87 -1.43 3.21
N GLY A 4 17.79 -1.49 1.89
CA GLY A 4 17.95 -2.72 1.13
C GLY A 4 18.41 -2.47 -0.29
N VAL A 5 18.63 -3.56 -1.01
CA VAL A 5 19.05 -3.55 -2.41
C VAL A 5 18.18 -4.50 -3.21
N ASP A 6 18.01 -4.23 -4.48
CA ASP A 6 17.51 -5.22 -5.43
C ASP A 6 18.57 -5.52 -6.49
N ILE A 7 18.62 -6.79 -6.92
CA ILE A 7 19.67 -7.31 -7.79
C ILE A 7 19.12 -8.30 -8.82
N SER A 8 19.85 -8.45 -9.92
CA SER A 8 19.55 -9.38 -11.00
C SER A 8 20.83 -9.99 -11.59
N ASN A 9 20.67 -10.76 -12.66
CA ASN A 9 21.76 -11.29 -13.46
C ASN A 9 22.69 -10.22 -14.04
N LEU A 10 22.24 -8.96 -14.13
CA LEU A 10 23.06 -7.84 -14.60
C LEU A 10 24.18 -7.50 -13.60
N ASN A 11 23.96 -7.75 -12.31
CA ASN A 11 24.97 -7.50 -11.29
C ASN A 11 25.98 -8.65 -11.16
N GLY A 12 25.72 -9.79 -11.80
CA GLY A 12 26.57 -10.98 -11.76
C GLY A 12 26.66 -11.59 -10.35
N SER A 13 27.83 -12.13 -10.01
CA SER A 13 28.06 -12.69 -8.68
C SER A 13 28.46 -11.58 -7.71
N ILE A 14 27.59 -11.32 -6.72
CA ILE A 14 27.81 -10.30 -5.69
C ILE A 14 28.18 -10.96 -4.35
N ASP A 15 29.10 -10.32 -3.63
CA ASP A 15 29.39 -10.66 -2.23
C ASP A 15 28.36 -10.03 -1.29
N ILE A 16 27.34 -10.81 -0.93
CA ILE A 16 26.20 -10.37 -0.09
C ILE A 16 26.65 -9.99 1.34
N ASN A 17 27.81 -10.47 1.82
CA ASN A 17 28.34 -10.04 3.11
C ASN A 17 28.66 -8.54 3.11
N LYS A 18 29.15 -8.01 1.98
CA LYS A 18 29.43 -6.56 1.87
C LYS A 18 28.16 -5.73 1.93
N ILE A 19 27.06 -6.23 1.36
CA ILE A 19 25.74 -5.60 1.47
C ILE A 19 25.30 -5.56 2.94
N LYS A 20 25.46 -6.68 3.68
CA LYS A 20 25.09 -6.75 5.10
C LYS A 20 25.94 -5.82 5.96
N ASN A 21 27.25 -5.84 5.75
CA ASN A 21 28.21 -5.01 6.49
C ASN A 21 28.02 -3.51 6.20
N ALA A 22 27.46 -3.15 5.05
CA ALA A 22 27.05 -1.78 4.73
C ALA A 22 25.73 -1.35 5.40
N GLY A 23 25.12 -2.21 6.23
CA GLY A 23 23.93 -1.88 7.02
C GLY A 23 22.60 -2.11 6.32
N HIS A 24 22.59 -2.83 5.19
CA HIS A 24 21.34 -3.24 4.53
C HIS A 24 20.75 -4.48 5.21
N ASN A 25 19.42 -4.54 5.30
CA ASN A 25 18.69 -5.58 6.04
C ASN A 25 17.61 -6.29 5.22
N PHE A 26 17.37 -5.87 3.98
CA PHE A 26 16.62 -6.69 3.02
C PHE A 26 17.31 -6.74 1.65
N LEU A 27 17.07 -7.82 0.92
CA LEU A 27 17.58 -8.05 -0.43
C LEU A 27 16.48 -8.62 -1.32
N ILE A 28 16.26 -7.99 -2.45
CA ILE A 28 15.30 -8.46 -3.46
C ILE A 28 16.11 -9.01 -4.65
N ALA A 29 15.72 -10.15 -5.21
CA ALA A 29 16.39 -10.72 -6.37
C ALA A 29 15.39 -11.02 -7.51
N LYS A 30 15.79 -10.73 -8.75
CA LYS A 30 15.04 -11.16 -9.94
C LYS A 30 14.97 -12.67 -9.95
N ALA A 31 13.78 -13.23 -10.13
CA ALA A 31 13.60 -14.67 -10.30
C ALA A 31 13.36 -15.03 -11.77
N THR A 32 12.44 -14.31 -12.43
CA THR A 32 12.03 -14.62 -13.80
C THR A 32 11.66 -13.35 -14.58
N GLU A 33 11.59 -13.49 -15.90
CA GLU A 33 11.09 -12.47 -16.81
C GLU A 33 10.24 -13.12 -17.90
N GLY A 34 9.04 -12.59 -18.13
CA GLY A 34 8.06 -13.18 -19.04
C GLY A 34 7.83 -14.68 -18.76
N SER A 35 7.49 -15.44 -19.79
CA SER A 35 7.12 -16.86 -19.59
C SER A 35 8.29 -17.85 -19.68
N THR A 36 9.54 -17.39 -19.87
CA THR A 36 10.66 -18.29 -20.22
C THR A 36 12.00 -17.97 -19.57
N PHE A 37 12.28 -16.72 -19.21
CA PHE A 37 13.59 -16.36 -18.67
C PHE A 37 13.66 -16.66 -17.17
N ILE A 38 14.71 -17.37 -16.76
CA ILE A 38 15.04 -17.65 -15.35
C ILE A 38 16.35 -16.95 -15.04
N ASP A 39 16.35 -16.14 -13.98
CA ASP A 39 17.59 -15.54 -13.49
C ASP A 39 18.44 -16.62 -12.80
N LYS A 40 19.59 -16.92 -13.41
CA LYS A 40 20.50 -17.98 -12.94
C LYS A 40 21.10 -17.72 -11.55
N PHE A 41 21.05 -16.49 -11.04
CA PHE A 41 21.59 -16.13 -9.73
C PHE A 41 20.54 -16.12 -8.62
N TYR A 42 19.25 -16.10 -8.97
CA TYR A 42 18.12 -15.98 -8.03
C TYR A 42 18.26 -16.89 -6.80
N ASN A 43 18.29 -18.21 -7.02
CA ASN A 43 18.29 -19.19 -5.93
C ASN A 43 19.50 -19.01 -5.00
N ALA A 44 20.69 -18.77 -5.57
CA ALA A 44 21.91 -18.58 -4.80
C ALA A 44 21.88 -17.27 -4.01
N ASN A 45 21.35 -16.20 -4.59
CA ASN A 45 21.25 -14.90 -3.95
C ASN A 45 20.28 -14.92 -2.77
N ILE A 46 19.08 -15.47 -2.95
CA ILE A 46 18.08 -15.59 -1.89
C ILE A 46 18.59 -16.48 -0.76
N ALA A 47 19.16 -17.66 -1.07
CA ALA A 47 19.65 -18.57 -0.05
C ALA A 47 20.77 -17.96 0.80
N LYS A 48 21.72 -17.26 0.17
CA LYS A 48 22.81 -16.56 0.88
C LYS A 48 22.29 -15.38 1.70
N ALA A 49 21.36 -14.59 1.16
CA ALA A 49 20.75 -13.49 1.89
C ALA A 49 19.99 -13.98 3.12
N LYS A 50 19.19 -15.05 2.99
CA LYS A 50 18.52 -15.68 4.14
C LYS A 50 19.51 -16.16 5.21
N ALA A 51 20.60 -16.81 4.80
CA ALA A 51 21.63 -17.26 5.73
C ALA A 51 22.31 -16.11 6.52
N LEU A 52 22.29 -14.90 5.97
CA LEU A 52 22.81 -13.68 6.60
C LEU A 52 21.72 -12.87 7.35
N GLY A 53 20.52 -13.42 7.49
CA GLY A 53 19.41 -12.78 8.22
C GLY A 53 18.83 -11.55 7.50
N PHE A 54 18.86 -11.53 6.17
CA PHE A 54 18.07 -10.57 5.41
C PHE A 54 16.61 -11.00 5.34
N ILE A 55 15.70 -10.01 5.32
CA ILE A 55 14.39 -10.23 4.69
C ILE A 55 14.62 -10.31 3.18
N THR A 56 14.00 -11.28 2.52
CA THR A 56 14.24 -11.56 1.11
C THR A 56 12.99 -11.42 0.25
N GLY A 57 13.13 -10.76 -0.90
CA GLY A 57 12.07 -10.61 -1.89
C GLY A 57 12.44 -11.27 -3.21
N ALA A 58 11.46 -11.79 -3.94
CA ALA A 58 11.63 -12.28 -5.30
C ALA A 58 10.78 -11.46 -6.28
N TYR A 59 11.36 -10.94 -7.35
CA TYR A 59 10.58 -10.21 -8.35
C TYR A 59 10.49 -10.93 -9.70
N HIS A 60 9.38 -10.66 -10.38
CA HIS A 60 9.11 -11.07 -11.75
C HIS A 60 9.01 -9.85 -12.65
N PHE A 61 9.85 -9.79 -13.68
CA PHE A 61 9.74 -8.74 -14.70
C PHE A 61 8.66 -9.10 -15.72
N ALA A 62 7.55 -8.36 -15.70
CA ALA A 62 6.39 -8.63 -16.54
C ALA A 62 6.67 -8.43 -18.03
N ARG A 63 6.08 -9.28 -18.87
CA ARG A 63 5.99 -9.10 -20.34
C ARG A 63 4.57 -9.26 -20.86
N PHE A 64 3.59 -9.45 -19.98
CA PHE A 64 2.20 -9.63 -20.36
C PHE A 64 1.51 -8.33 -20.76
N THR A 65 0.59 -8.43 -21.72
CA THR A 65 -0.36 -7.38 -22.10
C THR A 65 -1.81 -7.86 -22.10
N THR A 66 -2.05 -9.07 -21.59
CA THR A 66 -3.38 -9.68 -21.46
C THR A 66 -3.46 -10.49 -20.16
N ILE A 67 -4.67 -10.66 -19.63
CA ILE A 67 -4.92 -11.48 -18.43
C ILE A 67 -4.39 -12.91 -18.60
N ALA A 68 -4.64 -13.54 -19.76
CA ALA A 68 -4.18 -14.90 -20.02
C ALA A 68 -2.65 -15.04 -19.95
N LYS A 69 -1.90 -14.06 -20.49
CA LYS A 69 -0.44 -14.04 -20.37
C LYS A 69 0.01 -13.75 -18.95
N ALA A 70 -0.68 -12.86 -18.23
CA ALA A 70 -0.38 -12.58 -16.83
C ALA A 70 -0.49 -13.83 -15.95
N ILE A 71 -1.55 -14.64 -16.17
CA ILE A 71 -1.72 -15.94 -15.50
C ILE A 71 -0.59 -16.90 -15.87
N GLN A 72 -0.17 -16.95 -17.14
CA GLN A 72 0.95 -17.81 -17.57
C GLN A 72 2.25 -17.41 -16.87
N GLU A 73 2.59 -16.12 -16.89
CA GLU A 73 3.79 -15.56 -16.27
C GLU A 73 3.78 -15.77 -14.75
N ALA A 74 2.63 -15.60 -14.10
CA ALA A 74 2.47 -15.83 -12.67
C ALA A 74 2.73 -17.28 -12.27
N ASN A 75 2.21 -18.24 -13.04
CA ASN A 75 2.46 -19.66 -12.79
C ASN A 75 3.93 -20.02 -13.01
N PHE A 76 4.55 -19.46 -14.04
CA PHE A 76 5.98 -19.66 -14.31
C PHE A 76 6.84 -19.08 -13.18
N PHE A 77 6.61 -17.83 -12.78
CA PHE A 77 7.30 -17.22 -11.64
C PHE A 77 7.08 -18.02 -10.35
N LYS A 78 5.84 -18.41 -10.05
CA LYS A 78 5.52 -19.22 -8.86
C LYS A 78 6.33 -20.52 -8.81
N GLN A 79 6.43 -21.22 -9.94
CA GLN A 79 7.19 -22.47 -10.03
C GLN A 79 8.67 -22.29 -9.70
N ILE A 80 9.27 -21.17 -10.11
CA ILE A 80 10.69 -20.89 -9.90
C ILE A 80 10.94 -20.30 -8.51
N ALA A 81 10.13 -19.32 -8.10
CA ALA A 81 10.37 -18.55 -6.89
C ALA A 81 10.17 -19.36 -5.60
N ALA A 82 9.20 -20.29 -5.59
CA ALA A 82 8.78 -20.99 -4.38
C ALA A 82 9.88 -21.86 -3.72
N GLY A 83 10.84 -22.37 -4.49
CA GLY A 83 11.84 -23.34 -4.01
C GLY A 83 12.74 -22.80 -2.88
N VAL A 84 13.05 -21.51 -2.91
CA VAL A 84 13.88 -20.83 -1.90
C VAL A 84 13.07 -20.00 -0.90
N LYS A 85 11.73 -20.09 -0.98
CA LYS A 85 10.76 -19.51 -0.05
C LYS A 85 11.07 -18.04 0.31
N PRO A 86 11.07 -17.10 -0.65
CA PRO A 86 11.25 -15.68 -0.35
C PRO A 86 10.19 -15.20 0.65
N ASP A 87 10.49 -14.17 1.44
CA ASP A 87 9.60 -13.66 2.48
C ASP A 87 8.48 -12.78 1.90
N PHE A 88 8.68 -12.24 0.70
CA PHE A 88 7.65 -11.58 -0.11
C PHE A 88 7.96 -11.72 -1.62
N VAL A 89 6.96 -11.48 -2.46
CA VAL A 89 7.09 -11.53 -3.93
C VAL A 89 6.60 -10.25 -4.59
N ILE A 90 7.16 -9.93 -5.76
CA ILE A 90 6.90 -8.66 -6.45
C ILE A 90 6.57 -8.92 -7.92
N LEU A 91 5.49 -8.30 -8.39
CA LEU A 91 5.27 -8.02 -9.80
C LEU A 91 5.99 -6.72 -10.18
N ASP A 92 7.04 -6.81 -10.99
CA ASP A 92 7.69 -5.66 -11.60
C ASP A 92 6.99 -5.34 -12.93
N PHE A 93 6.21 -4.25 -12.94
CA PHE A 93 5.33 -3.87 -14.04
C PHE A 93 5.78 -2.57 -14.71
N GLU A 94 6.69 -2.70 -15.66
CA GLU A 94 7.22 -1.59 -16.46
C GLU A 94 7.35 -1.92 -17.96
N GLN A 95 6.61 -2.92 -18.43
CA GLN A 95 6.60 -3.34 -19.84
C GLN A 95 5.76 -2.41 -20.73
N GLN A 96 6.09 -2.34 -22.02
CA GLN A 96 5.36 -1.55 -23.00
C GLN A 96 3.93 -2.08 -23.28
N CYS A 97 2.91 -1.37 -22.81
CA CYS A 97 1.50 -1.69 -23.00
C CYS A 97 0.64 -0.47 -23.35
N SER A 98 -0.66 -0.73 -23.57
CA SER A 98 -1.69 0.29 -23.75
C SER A 98 -2.95 -0.08 -22.97
N GLY A 99 -3.73 0.94 -22.59
CA GLY A 99 -4.97 0.76 -21.86
C GLY A 99 -4.78 0.42 -20.38
N ASP A 100 -5.89 0.24 -19.68
CA ASP A 100 -5.89 -0.17 -18.28
C ASP A 100 -5.48 -1.64 -18.14
N MET A 101 -4.40 -1.89 -17.41
CA MET A 101 -3.78 -3.20 -17.21
C MET A 101 -4.07 -3.79 -15.82
N THR A 102 -4.90 -3.12 -15.03
CA THR A 102 -5.16 -3.47 -13.62
C THR A 102 -5.62 -4.91 -13.45
N GLU A 103 -6.57 -5.38 -14.23
CA GLU A 103 -7.09 -6.76 -14.13
C GLU A 103 -6.03 -7.82 -14.46
N ALA A 104 -5.13 -7.54 -15.40
CA ALA A 104 -4.03 -8.45 -15.71
C ALA A 104 -3.01 -8.49 -14.56
N CYS A 105 -2.67 -7.34 -14.00
CA CYS A 105 -1.80 -7.27 -12.81
C CYS A 105 -2.43 -7.97 -11.61
N LEU A 106 -3.73 -7.78 -11.36
CA LEU A 106 -4.47 -8.46 -10.28
C LEU A 106 -4.46 -9.98 -10.46
N ALA A 107 -4.69 -10.47 -11.68
CA ALA A 107 -4.63 -11.91 -11.97
C ALA A 107 -3.24 -12.51 -11.70
N PHE A 108 -2.18 -11.76 -12.01
CA PHE A 108 -0.81 -12.17 -11.66
C PHE A 108 -0.62 -12.20 -10.14
N LEU A 109 -0.95 -11.09 -9.47
CA LEU A 109 -0.72 -10.89 -8.03
C LEU A 109 -1.48 -11.90 -7.17
N GLU A 110 -2.72 -12.25 -7.55
CA GLU A 110 -3.54 -13.24 -6.85
C GLU A 110 -2.88 -14.63 -6.84
N ILE A 111 -2.35 -15.07 -7.99
CA ILE A 111 -1.70 -16.38 -8.11
C ILE A 111 -0.43 -16.42 -7.24
N VAL A 112 0.40 -15.39 -7.29
CA VAL A 112 1.70 -15.38 -6.59
C VAL A 112 1.56 -15.12 -5.10
N SER A 113 0.45 -14.53 -4.66
CA SER A 113 0.13 -14.35 -3.23
C SER A 113 0.02 -15.68 -2.47
N SER A 114 -0.16 -16.80 -3.19
CA SER A 114 -0.18 -18.14 -2.59
C SER A 114 1.18 -18.65 -2.13
N ILE A 115 2.30 -18.01 -2.50
CA ILE A 115 3.64 -18.42 -2.07
C ILE A 115 4.27 -17.49 -1.03
N ALA A 116 3.94 -16.20 -1.04
CA ALA A 116 4.34 -15.19 -0.05
C ALA A 116 3.48 -13.92 -0.24
N PRO A 117 3.46 -12.97 0.71
CA PRO A 117 2.84 -11.66 0.51
C PRO A 117 3.33 -10.99 -0.80
N ALA A 118 2.39 -10.50 -1.61
CA ALA A 118 2.68 -9.95 -2.93
C ALA A 118 2.64 -8.42 -2.96
N LEU A 119 3.52 -7.81 -3.76
CA LEU A 119 3.65 -6.38 -3.98
C LEU A 119 3.67 -6.08 -5.48
N ILE A 120 3.34 -4.84 -5.84
CA ILE A 120 3.56 -4.33 -7.20
C ILE A 120 4.65 -3.27 -7.19
N TYR A 121 5.57 -3.37 -8.15
CA TYR A 121 6.56 -2.37 -8.45
C TYR A 121 6.19 -1.62 -9.72
N CYS A 122 6.18 -0.28 -9.62
CA CYS A 122 5.91 0.65 -10.73
C CYS A 122 6.52 2.03 -10.42
N ASN A 123 6.80 2.82 -11.46
CA ASN A 123 7.03 4.25 -11.31
C ASN A 123 5.70 5.05 -11.35
N PRO A 124 5.64 6.29 -10.82
CA PRO A 124 4.42 7.09 -10.77
C PRO A 124 3.75 7.35 -12.13
N SER A 125 4.55 7.47 -13.21
CA SER A 125 4.01 7.69 -14.55
C SER A 125 3.28 6.45 -15.06
N TYR A 126 3.83 5.26 -14.79
CA TYR A 126 3.21 3.97 -15.12
C TYR A 126 1.88 3.78 -14.39
N ILE A 127 1.86 4.11 -13.09
CA ILE A 127 0.65 4.01 -12.28
C ILE A 127 -0.47 4.87 -12.91
N LYS A 128 -0.18 6.13 -13.24
CA LYS A 128 -1.17 7.04 -13.85
C LYS A 128 -1.66 6.58 -15.22
N ALA A 129 -0.79 5.96 -16.01
CA ALA A 129 -1.09 5.61 -17.39
C ALA A 129 -1.89 4.30 -17.53
N TYR A 130 -1.64 3.33 -16.64
CA TYR A 130 -2.04 1.95 -16.87
C TYR A 130 -2.74 1.26 -15.69
N LEU A 131 -2.87 1.91 -14.54
CA LEU A 131 -3.48 1.31 -13.35
C LEU A 131 -4.64 2.17 -12.80
N ASN A 132 -5.63 1.51 -12.21
CA ASN A 132 -6.73 2.11 -11.48
C ASN A 132 -6.72 1.69 -10.00
N SER A 133 -7.56 2.31 -9.17
CA SER A 133 -7.56 2.15 -7.71
C SER A 133 -7.73 0.71 -7.23
N SER A 134 -8.28 -0.20 -8.03
CA SER A 134 -8.45 -1.62 -7.65
C SER A 134 -7.12 -2.31 -7.35
N ILE A 135 -6.01 -1.84 -7.92
CA ILE A 135 -4.67 -2.39 -7.69
C ILE A 135 -4.17 -2.15 -6.25
N THR A 136 -4.74 -1.16 -5.54
CA THR A 136 -4.29 -0.72 -4.21
C THR A 136 -4.51 -1.75 -3.09
N LYS A 137 -5.16 -2.88 -3.42
CA LYS A 137 -5.22 -4.08 -2.57
C LYS A 137 -3.83 -4.67 -2.27
N TYR A 138 -2.85 -4.41 -3.13
CA TYR A 138 -1.47 -4.87 -2.97
C TYR A 138 -0.56 -3.68 -2.59
N PRO A 139 0.42 -3.86 -1.68
CA PRO A 139 1.35 -2.80 -1.32
C PRO A 139 2.24 -2.37 -2.49
N LEU A 140 2.61 -1.09 -2.49
CA LEU A 140 3.42 -0.48 -3.53
C LEU A 140 4.92 -0.50 -3.19
N TRP A 141 5.73 -0.95 -4.14
CA TRP A 141 7.14 -0.63 -4.25
C TRP A 141 7.34 0.42 -5.35
N VAL A 142 7.55 1.67 -4.98
CA VAL A 142 7.61 2.77 -5.96
C VAL A 142 9.04 3.06 -6.41
N ALA A 143 9.27 3.16 -7.72
CA ALA A 143 10.49 3.74 -8.27
C ALA A 143 10.33 5.25 -8.50
N HIS A 144 11.07 6.06 -7.74
CA HIS A 144 11.04 7.52 -7.89
C HIS A 144 12.38 8.13 -7.49
N TYR A 145 13.23 8.40 -8.46
CA TYR A 145 14.61 8.83 -8.22
C TYR A 145 14.73 10.35 -8.15
N GLY A 146 15.74 10.83 -7.41
CA GLY A 146 16.09 12.27 -7.38
C GLY A 146 15.09 13.14 -6.62
N VAL A 147 14.20 12.55 -5.82
CA VAL A 147 13.20 13.26 -5.00
C VAL A 147 13.44 13.02 -3.52
N SER A 148 12.99 13.94 -2.67
CA SER A 148 13.05 13.80 -1.21
C SER A 148 11.92 12.93 -0.63
N SER A 149 10.82 12.79 -1.37
CA SER A 149 9.69 11.93 -1.02
C SER A 149 9.02 11.42 -2.31
N PRO A 150 8.67 10.13 -2.41
CA PRO A 150 8.06 9.58 -3.62
C PRO A 150 6.57 9.92 -3.72
N SER A 151 6.11 10.29 -4.92
CA SER A 151 4.68 10.27 -5.26
C SER A 151 4.16 8.83 -5.39
N THR A 152 3.06 8.51 -4.71
CA THR A 152 2.42 7.18 -4.68
C THR A 152 1.17 7.08 -5.54
N VAL A 153 0.69 8.20 -6.09
CA VAL A 153 -0.44 8.35 -7.03
C VAL A 153 -1.77 7.81 -6.51
N LEU A 154 -1.97 6.49 -6.54
CA LEU A 154 -3.21 5.82 -6.12
C LEU A 154 -3.16 5.36 -4.66
N TRP A 155 -1.96 5.14 -4.12
CA TRP A 155 -1.77 4.67 -2.75
C TRP A 155 -1.64 5.83 -1.77
N PRO A 156 -2.15 5.69 -0.54
CA PRO A 156 -1.89 6.66 0.51
C PRO A 156 -0.42 6.66 0.96
N ASP A 157 0.27 5.53 0.85
CA ASP A 157 1.67 5.37 1.24
C ASP A 157 2.35 4.19 0.49
N TYR A 158 3.67 4.05 0.60
CA TYR A 158 4.46 2.97 0.01
C TYR A 158 4.93 1.94 1.05
N ALA A 159 5.03 0.68 0.62
CA ALA A 159 5.74 -0.35 1.40
C ALA A 159 7.25 -0.23 1.20
N MET A 160 7.66 0.04 -0.04
CA MET A 160 9.06 0.24 -0.41
C MET A 160 9.22 1.38 -1.41
N TRP A 161 10.39 2.03 -1.38
CA TRP A 161 10.77 3.09 -2.31
C TRP A 161 12.17 2.81 -2.86
N GLN A 162 12.26 2.57 -4.17
CA GLN A 162 13.52 2.56 -4.89
C GLN A 162 13.90 4.02 -5.19
N TYR A 163 14.91 4.52 -4.47
CA TYR A 163 15.27 5.93 -4.48
C TYR A 163 16.43 6.24 -5.44
N THR A 164 17.17 5.23 -5.87
CA THR A 164 18.23 5.37 -6.87
C THR A 164 18.55 4.04 -7.55
N GLU A 165 18.85 4.12 -8.84
CA GLU A 165 19.45 3.03 -9.65
C GLU A 165 20.99 3.14 -9.75
N LYS A 166 21.58 4.15 -9.09
CA LYS A 166 23.01 4.50 -9.20
C LYS A 166 23.73 4.38 -7.86
N GLY A 167 23.22 3.51 -6.99
CA GLY A 167 23.84 3.22 -5.71
C GLY A 167 25.19 2.56 -5.86
N GLN A 168 26.08 2.81 -4.90
CA GLN A 168 27.37 2.13 -4.80
C GLN A 168 27.59 1.69 -3.37
N ILE A 169 28.00 0.43 -3.20
CA ILE A 169 28.42 -0.12 -1.91
C ILE A 169 29.92 -0.42 -2.02
N PRO A 170 30.76 0.06 -1.08
CA PRO A 170 32.20 -0.20 -1.11
C PRO A 170 32.53 -1.68 -1.29
N GLY A 171 33.32 -1.98 -2.32
CA GLY A 171 33.76 -3.33 -2.65
C GLY A 171 32.77 -4.14 -3.50
N ILE A 172 31.70 -3.54 -4.00
CA ILE A 172 30.83 -4.09 -5.05
C ILE A 172 30.99 -3.21 -6.30
N SER A 173 31.30 -3.84 -7.43
CA SER A 173 31.47 -3.13 -8.70
C SER A 173 30.13 -2.84 -9.37
N GLY A 174 30.06 -1.74 -10.11
CA GLY A 174 28.86 -1.34 -10.84
C GLY A 174 27.85 -0.60 -9.96
N TYR A 175 26.67 -0.36 -10.51
CA TYR A 175 25.56 0.25 -9.80
C TYR A 175 24.65 -0.79 -9.17
N LEU A 176 24.05 -0.41 -8.05
CA LEU A 176 23.01 -1.14 -7.36
C LEU A 176 21.78 -0.26 -7.22
N ASP A 177 20.63 -0.89 -7.34
CA ASP A 177 19.35 -0.27 -7.05
C ASP A 177 19.14 -0.30 -5.53
N LEU A 178 19.01 0.89 -4.94
CA LEU A 178 18.91 1.05 -3.50
C LEU A 178 17.49 1.46 -3.10
N ASN A 179 17.07 0.85 -1.99
CA ASN A 179 15.69 0.86 -1.57
C ASN A 179 15.57 1.25 -0.10
N TYR A 180 14.49 1.95 0.22
CA TYR A 180 13.94 2.03 1.55
C TYR A 180 12.72 1.12 1.68
N MET A 181 12.58 0.49 2.84
CA MET A 181 11.37 -0.22 3.25
C MET A 181 10.79 0.48 4.48
N SER A 182 9.47 0.65 4.50
CA SER A 182 8.77 1.21 5.65
C SER A 182 8.89 0.25 6.85
N GLU A 183 8.94 0.81 8.06
CA GLU A 183 9.02 -0.01 9.28
C GLU A 183 7.76 -0.86 9.47
N ALA A 184 6.59 -0.32 9.09
CA ALA A 184 5.34 -1.06 9.09
C ALA A 184 5.42 -2.33 8.22
N PHE A 185 5.93 -2.21 6.98
CA PHE A 185 6.06 -3.36 6.10
C PHE A 185 7.15 -4.33 6.60
N TYR A 186 8.31 -3.82 7.02
CA TYR A 186 9.38 -4.65 7.58
C TYR A 186 8.91 -5.47 8.79
N ASN A 187 8.17 -4.84 9.70
CA ASN A 187 7.63 -5.51 10.88
C ASN A 187 6.61 -6.59 10.48
N SER A 188 5.73 -6.33 9.52
CA SER A 188 4.75 -7.33 9.05
C SER A 188 5.40 -8.60 8.49
N ILE A 189 6.57 -8.47 7.84
CA ILE A 189 7.29 -9.62 7.29
C ILE A 189 8.15 -10.31 8.35
N SER A 190 8.80 -9.53 9.24
CA SER A 190 9.75 -10.07 10.23
C SER A 190 9.10 -10.77 11.42
N THR A 191 7.89 -10.38 11.82
CA THR A 191 7.19 -10.97 12.98
C THR A 191 6.22 -12.09 12.61
N GLY A 192 5.91 -12.26 11.32
CA GLY A 192 4.89 -13.21 10.86
C GLY A 192 3.46 -12.81 11.22
N GLU A 193 3.23 -11.58 11.71
CA GLU A 193 1.87 -11.07 11.90
C GLU A 193 1.32 -10.57 10.56
N PRO A 194 0.13 -11.04 10.13
CA PRO A 194 -0.48 -10.58 8.89
C PRO A 194 -0.64 -9.05 8.91
N VAL A 195 -0.47 -8.43 7.75
CA VAL A 195 -0.77 -7.01 7.54
C VAL A 195 -2.16 -6.75 8.10
N LYS A 196 -2.25 -6.04 9.23
CA LYS A 196 -3.53 -5.50 9.67
C LYS A 196 -4.00 -4.61 8.52
N PRO A 197 -5.21 -4.84 7.97
CA PRO A 197 -5.70 -4.03 6.87
C PRO A 197 -5.59 -2.56 7.28
N ASN A 198 -5.19 -1.70 6.34
CA ASN A 198 -4.94 -0.29 6.62
C ASN A 198 -6.11 0.24 7.47
N PRO A 199 -5.87 0.69 8.71
CA PRO A 199 -6.94 1.05 9.63
C PRO A 199 -7.90 2.07 9.01
N LEU A 200 -7.37 3.00 8.21
CA LEU A 200 -8.18 3.98 7.49
C LEU A 200 -9.06 3.33 6.41
N VAL A 201 -8.56 2.35 5.67
CA VAL A 201 -9.34 1.61 4.66
C VAL A 201 -10.51 0.85 5.30
N GLU A 202 -10.26 0.16 6.42
CA GLU A 202 -11.34 -0.53 7.15
C GLU A 202 -12.32 0.44 7.79
N GLN A 203 -11.84 1.57 8.30
CA GLN A 203 -12.70 2.65 8.78
C GLN A 203 -13.56 3.22 7.66
N ILE A 204 -13.03 3.43 6.45
CA ILE A 204 -13.81 3.90 5.30
C ILE A 204 -14.84 2.84 4.86
N LYS A 205 -14.48 1.55 4.87
CA LYS A 205 -15.46 0.47 4.60
C LYS A 205 -16.60 0.48 5.62
N ALA A 206 -16.28 0.65 6.90
CA ALA A 206 -17.28 0.77 7.95
C ALA A 206 -18.18 1.99 7.74
N LEU A 207 -17.61 3.13 7.34
CA LEU A 207 -18.37 4.34 7.00
C LEU A 207 -19.29 4.11 5.80
N GLN A 208 -18.81 3.50 4.71
CA GLN A 208 -19.61 3.18 3.52
C GLN A 208 -20.77 2.24 3.85
N TYR A 209 -20.51 1.22 4.68
CA TYR A 209 -21.54 0.32 5.19
C TYR A 209 -22.59 1.09 6.01
N ASN A 210 -22.17 1.94 6.94
CA ASN A 210 -23.07 2.76 7.76
C ASN A 210 -23.88 3.75 6.92
N LEU A 211 -23.29 4.37 5.89
CA LEU A 211 -23.98 5.24 4.94
C LEU A 211 -25.08 4.49 4.17
N ASN A 212 -24.82 3.24 3.79
CA ASN A 212 -25.82 2.40 3.14
C ASN A 212 -26.97 2.04 4.08
N ILE A 213 -26.69 1.78 5.35
CA ILE A 213 -27.73 1.44 6.34
C ILE A 213 -28.56 2.66 6.73
N ASP A 214 -27.90 3.74 7.15
CA ASP A 214 -28.57 4.89 7.77
C ASP A 214 -29.26 5.78 6.72
N TYR A 215 -28.73 5.82 5.49
CA TYR A 215 -29.14 6.78 4.47
C TYR A 215 -29.40 6.17 3.08
N ASN A 216 -29.37 4.83 2.94
CA ASN A 216 -29.60 4.13 1.68
C ASN A 216 -28.72 4.66 0.52
N ALA A 217 -27.45 4.93 0.82
CA ALA A 217 -26.53 5.62 -0.10
C ALA A 217 -26.14 4.81 -1.36
N GLY A 218 -26.36 3.49 -1.39
CA GLY A 218 -26.08 2.64 -2.54
C GLY A 218 -24.60 2.52 -2.91
N LEU A 219 -23.70 2.70 -1.94
CA LEU A 219 -22.26 2.68 -2.12
C LEU A 219 -21.71 1.25 -2.23
N VAL A 220 -20.69 1.07 -3.06
CA VAL A 220 -19.81 -0.10 -3.01
C VAL A 220 -18.92 0.03 -1.76
N ILE A 221 -18.76 -1.07 -1.02
CA ILE A 221 -17.90 -1.11 0.18
C ILE A 221 -16.50 -1.53 -0.27
N ASP A 222 -15.69 -0.56 -0.64
CA ASP A 222 -14.34 -0.75 -1.19
C ASP A 222 -13.22 -0.12 -0.33
N GLY A 223 -13.58 0.71 0.65
CA GLY A 223 -12.63 1.42 1.50
C GLY A 223 -11.99 2.63 0.83
N ILE A 224 -12.55 3.10 -0.29
CA ILE A 224 -12.09 4.26 -1.04
C ILE A 224 -13.09 5.41 -0.85
N ALA A 225 -12.61 6.54 -0.33
CA ALA A 225 -13.39 7.78 -0.23
C ALA A 225 -13.50 8.50 -1.59
N GLY A 226 -13.98 7.78 -2.61
CA GLY A 226 -14.12 8.29 -3.97
C GLY A 226 -15.33 9.20 -4.16
N PRO A 227 -15.60 9.66 -5.40
CA PRO A 227 -16.66 10.65 -5.69
C PRO A 227 -18.04 10.26 -5.17
N ALA A 228 -18.41 8.97 -5.22
CA ALA A 228 -19.69 8.49 -4.71
C ALA A 228 -19.79 8.62 -3.17
N THR A 229 -18.75 8.18 -2.44
CA THR A 229 -18.68 8.32 -0.98
C THR A 229 -18.74 9.80 -0.59
N MET A 230 -17.96 10.66 -1.26
CA MET A 230 -17.95 12.10 -0.98
C MET A 230 -19.29 12.78 -1.29
N ALA A 231 -19.98 12.37 -2.37
CA ALA A 231 -21.31 12.87 -2.69
C ALA A 231 -22.35 12.48 -1.64
N ALA A 232 -22.30 11.23 -1.15
CA ALA A 232 -23.18 10.76 -0.08
C ALA A 232 -22.98 11.57 1.22
N LEU A 233 -21.72 11.79 1.61
CA LEU A 233 -21.37 12.60 2.79
C LEU A 233 -21.84 14.05 2.66
N LYS A 234 -21.67 14.67 1.49
CA LYS A 234 -22.22 16.00 1.21
C LYS A 234 -23.74 16.04 1.33
N GLY A 235 -24.43 14.99 0.86
CA GLY A 235 -25.89 14.90 0.90
C GLY A 235 -26.48 14.83 2.31
N ILE A 236 -25.69 14.45 3.32
CA ILE A 236 -26.13 14.31 4.71
C ILE A 236 -25.59 15.40 5.65
N GLN A 237 -24.84 16.39 5.13
CA GLN A 237 -24.18 17.40 5.96
C GLN A 237 -25.15 18.21 6.84
N ASP A 238 -26.36 18.45 6.34
CA ASP A 238 -27.42 19.20 7.03
C ASP A 238 -28.33 18.29 7.86
N ILE A 239 -28.14 16.97 7.77
CA ILE A 239 -28.87 15.95 8.54
C ILE A 239 -28.13 15.63 9.83
N ILE A 240 -26.80 15.48 9.78
CA ILE A 240 -25.98 15.22 10.97
C ILE A 240 -25.77 16.52 11.75
N VAL A 241 -26.77 16.86 12.56
CA VAL A 241 -26.78 18.01 13.47
C VAL A 241 -27.06 17.56 14.90
N LYS A 242 -26.96 18.48 15.87
CA LYS A 242 -27.23 18.17 17.29
C LYS A 242 -28.56 17.46 17.47
N GLY A 243 -28.54 16.31 18.15
CA GLY A 243 -29.71 15.45 18.38
C GLY A 243 -29.94 14.37 17.32
N HIS A 244 -29.23 14.38 16.19
CA HIS A 244 -29.33 13.32 15.20
C HIS A 244 -28.71 12.02 15.71
N LYS A 245 -29.33 10.88 15.40
CA LYS A 245 -28.85 9.56 15.82
C LYS A 245 -28.60 8.65 14.62
N SER A 246 -27.37 8.15 14.45
CA SER A 246 -27.01 7.22 13.37
C SER A 246 -25.73 6.44 13.67
N HIS A 247 -25.49 5.35 12.93
CA HIS A 247 -24.22 4.62 12.99
C HIS A 247 -23.07 5.46 12.41
N VAL A 248 -23.36 6.34 11.45
CA VAL A 248 -22.38 7.34 10.97
C VAL A 248 -21.94 8.29 12.10
N VAL A 249 -22.84 8.73 12.98
CA VAL A 249 -22.46 9.53 14.16
C VAL A 249 -21.55 8.75 15.10
N LEU A 250 -21.84 7.47 15.35
CA LEU A 250 -20.95 6.64 16.16
C LEU A 250 -19.56 6.51 15.54
N TRP A 251 -19.48 6.39 14.22
CA TRP A 251 -18.20 6.38 13.51
C TRP A 251 -17.43 7.69 13.69
N ILE A 252 -18.10 8.85 13.63
CA ILE A 252 -17.51 10.17 13.89
C ILE A 252 -16.99 10.26 15.33
N GLN A 253 -17.77 9.80 16.30
CA GLN A 253 -17.37 9.78 17.71
C GLN A 253 -16.09 8.95 17.93
N GLN A 254 -16.03 7.75 17.34
CA GLN A 254 -14.85 6.89 17.41
C GLN A 254 -13.61 7.53 16.75
N LYS A 255 -13.79 8.26 15.64
CA LYS A 255 -12.70 9.03 15.02
C LYS A 255 -12.23 10.17 15.91
N LEU A 256 -13.14 10.89 16.57
CA LEU A 256 -12.79 11.97 17.49
C LEU A 256 -12.09 11.44 18.74
N GLU A 257 -12.46 10.25 19.23
CA GLU A 257 -11.72 9.54 20.28
C GLU A 257 -10.29 9.22 19.83
N GLN A 258 -10.14 8.65 18.63
CA GLN A 258 -8.82 8.33 18.06
C GLN A 258 -7.93 9.56 17.92
N TYR A 259 -8.51 10.71 17.61
CA TYR A 259 -7.80 11.98 17.50
C TYR A 259 -7.69 12.74 18.84
N GLU A 260 -8.13 12.14 19.95
CA GLU A 260 -8.08 12.70 21.30
C GLU A 260 -8.91 13.99 21.50
N TYR A 261 -9.89 14.26 20.63
CA TYR A 261 -10.85 15.36 20.78
C TYR A 261 -12.08 14.98 21.61
N LEU A 262 -12.35 13.68 21.75
CA LEU A 262 -13.48 13.15 22.50
C LEU A 262 -13.00 12.05 23.45
N LYS A 263 -13.56 11.98 24.66
CA LYS A 263 -13.15 11.01 25.66
C LYS A 263 -14.15 9.85 25.71
N GLU A 264 -13.63 8.63 25.86
CA GLU A 264 -14.47 7.45 26.05
C GLU A 264 -15.45 7.65 27.22
N ASN A 265 -16.72 7.29 27.00
CA ASN A 265 -17.83 7.45 27.93
C ASN A 265 -18.22 8.91 28.25
N SER A 266 -17.68 9.91 27.55
CA SER A 266 -18.07 11.32 27.75
C SER A 266 -19.24 11.77 26.87
N TYR A 267 -19.83 10.88 26.08
CA TYR A 267 -20.89 11.17 25.12
C TYR A 267 -21.89 10.02 25.05
N THR A 268 -23.05 10.28 24.46
CA THR A 268 -24.08 9.28 24.17
C THR A 268 -23.81 8.65 22.81
N GLN A 269 -23.54 7.35 22.79
CA GLN A 269 -23.23 6.62 21.55
C GLN A 269 -24.31 6.81 20.48
N MET A 270 -23.85 7.01 19.25
CA MET A 270 -24.66 7.29 18.04
C MET A 270 -25.40 8.62 18.05
N LEU A 271 -25.49 9.34 19.17
CA LEU A 271 -26.20 10.61 19.27
C LEU A 271 -25.22 11.76 19.09
N TYR A 272 -25.48 12.65 18.13
CA TYR A 272 -24.65 13.82 17.92
C TYR A 272 -24.99 14.84 19.01
N ASP A 273 -24.45 14.63 20.21
CA ASP A 273 -24.75 15.37 21.42
C ASP A 273 -23.82 16.58 21.61
N GLU A 274 -23.98 17.29 22.73
CA GLU A 274 -23.15 18.47 23.02
C GLU A 274 -21.65 18.15 23.05
N PRO A 275 -21.17 17.10 23.77
CA PRO A 275 -19.76 16.69 23.71
C PRO A 275 -19.27 16.42 22.28
N THR A 276 -20.03 15.67 21.48
CA THR A 276 -19.64 15.36 20.10
C THR A 276 -19.52 16.62 19.25
N PHE A 277 -20.48 17.54 19.36
CA PHE A 277 -20.42 18.81 18.65
C PHE A 277 -19.21 19.66 19.05
N GLN A 278 -18.90 19.76 20.34
CA GLN A 278 -17.74 20.51 20.83
C GLN A 278 -16.42 19.89 20.36
N ALA A 279 -16.33 18.57 20.32
CA ALA A 279 -15.17 17.87 19.79
C ALA A 279 -14.98 18.15 18.27
N VAL A 280 -16.06 18.21 17.50
CA VAL A 280 -15.99 18.58 16.07
C VAL A 280 -15.58 20.03 15.89
N THR A 281 -16.12 20.97 16.66
CA THR A 281 -15.72 22.39 16.55
C THR A 281 -14.27 22.60 16.93
N GLU A 282 -13.77 21.89 17.95
CA GLU A 282 -12.37 21.93 18.35
C GLU A 282 -11.44 21.33 17.29
N LEU A 283 -11.83 20.19 16.69
CA LEU A 283 -11.13 19.62 15.53
C LEU A 283 -11.08 20.64 14.37
N GLN A 284 -12.22 21.21 13.99
CA GLN A 284 -12.28 22.21 12.93
C GLN A 284 -11.36 23.40 13.21
N LYS A 285 -11.33 23.88 14.46
CA LYS A 285 -10.47 24.99 14.89
C LYS A 285 -8.99 24.64 14.73
N ASN A 286 -8.57 23.48 15.22
CA ASN A 286 -7.17 23.04 15.17
C ASN A 286 -6.68 22.79 13.74
N TRP A 287 -7.60 22.46 12.83
CA TRP A 287 -7.31 22.24 11.40
C TRP A 287 -7.59 23.45 10.52
N GLU A 288 -7.77 24.64 11.11
CA GLU A 288 -8.02 25.91 10.41
C GLU A 288 -9.20 25.80 9.41
N ARG A 289 -10.32 25.26 9.89
CA ARG A 289 -11.61 25.15 9.17
C ARG A 289 -12.69 25.97 9.87
N PRO A 290 -13.82 26.26 9.20
CA PRO A 290 -14.96 26.90 9.84
C PRO A 290 -15.39 26.13 11.10
N THR A 291 -15.45 26.80 12.24
CA THR A 291 -15.72 26.18 13.56
C THR A 291 -17.21 26.20 13.87
N ASP A 292 -18.01 25.62 12.98
CA ASP A 292 -19.48 25.64 13.04
C ASP A 292 -20.09 24.32 13.53
N GLY A 293 -19.27 23.28 13.72
CA GLY A 293 -19.69 21.95 14.14
C GLY A 293 -20.47 21.20 13.06
N VAL A 294 -20.49 21.71 11.83
CA VAL A 294 -21.14 21.10 10.67
C VAL A 294 -20.13 20.26 9.90
N LEU A 295 -20.52 19.03 9.56
CA LEU A 295 -19.66 18.08 8.86
C LEU A 295 -19.67 18.33 7.35
N LYS A 296 -19.11 19.48 6.94
CA LYS A 296 -18.84 19.81 5.54
C LYS A 296 -17.71 18.96 4.97
N ILE A 297 -17.54 18.99 3.66
CA ILE A 297 -16.53 18.20 2.95
C ILE A 297 -15.11 18.46 3.49
N GLU A 298 -14.78 19.69 3.85
CA GLU A 298 -13.51 20.04 4.46
C GLU A 298 -13.28 19.35 5.82
N THR A 299 -14.33 19.13 6.61
CA THR A 299 -14.26 18.36 7.87
C THR A 299 -14.11 16.87 7.57
N TRP A 300 -14.88 16.33 6.62
CA TRP A 300 -14.74 14.93 6.19
C TRP A 300 -13.36 14.60 5.65
N ASN A 301 -12.74 15.52 4.91
CA ASN A 301 -11.39 15.35 4.41
C ASN A 301 -10.35 15.19 5.53
N ILE A 302 -10.59 15.73 6.73
CA ILE A 302 -9.71 15.48 7.88
C ILE A 302 -9.82 14.00 8.26
N PHE A 303 -11.04 13.50 8.49
CA PHE A 303 -11.30 12.12 8.91
C PHE A 303 -10.88 11.05 7.89
N LEU A 304 -10.94 11.37 6.59
CA LEU A 304 -10.76 10.42 5.51
C LEU A 304 -9.32 10.36 4.99
N ASN A 305 -8.44 11.25 5.45
CA ASN A 305 -7.04 11.33 5.00
C ASN A 305 -6.02 11.25 6.16
N ASN A 306 -6.47 11.14 7.41
CA ASN A 306 -5.62 11.10 8.61
C ASN A 306 -6.08 10.03 9.60
#